data_AF-A0A933KRV2-F1
#
_entry.id   AF-A0A933KRV2-F1
#
_cell.length_a   1.000
_cell.length_b   1.000
_cell.length_c   1.000
_cell.angle_alpha   90.00
_cell.angle_beta   90.00
_cell.angle_gamma   90.00
#
_symmetry.space_group_name_H-M   'P 1'
#
loop_
_entity.id
_entity.type
_entity.pdbx_description
1 polymer ?
#
loop_
_entity_poly.entity_id
_entity_poly.type
_entity_poly.pdbx_seq_one_letter_code
_entity_poly.pdbx_strand_id
1 'polypeptide(L)'
;MSNSRTDDWRRVVEAGHNGDQATAREFLSDNDPVLRELSLSALARLSTLTDDELLVAFGDHDHGVRRRAALLAATRRELSMLVLLRDAQASVVEAAAWACGEHEVVS
;
A
#
# COMPACT_ATOMS: atom_id res chain seq x y z
N MET A 1 -14.95 -0.95 -26.54
CA MET A 1 -14.88 -1.88 -25.40
C MET A 1 -14.20 -1.15 -24.27
N SER A 2 -14.88 -1.02 -23.13
CA SER A 2 -14.54 -0.07 -22.07
C SER A 2 -13.16 -0.32 -21.49
N ASN A 3 -12.27 0.67 -21.60
CA ASN A 3 -10.96 0.72 -20.94
C ASN A 3 -11.09 1.25 -19.50
N SER A 4 -12.31 1.20 -18.92
CA SER A 4 -12.68 1.94 -17.70
C SER A 4 -11.80 1.63 -16.50
N ARG A 5 -11.31 0.40 -16.33
CA ARG A 5 -10.37 0.12 -15.24
C ARG A 5 -8.99 0.67 -15.47
N THR A 6 -8.45 0.55 -16.67
CA THR A 6 -7.18 1.18 -17.04
C THR A 6 -7.26 2.71 -16.90
N ASP A 7 -8.42 3.30 -17.21
CA ASP A 7 -8.67 4.73 -17.00
C ASP A 7 -8.73 5.10 -15.51
N ASP A 8 -9.36 4.28 -14.67
CA ASP A 8 -9.35 4.45 -13.21
C ASP A 8 -7.91 4.30 -12.66
N TRP A 9 -7.14 3.33 -13.14
CA TRP A 9 -5.73 3.13 -12.73
C TRP A 9 -4.91 4.38 -13.04
N ARG A 10 -5.04 4.89 -14.27
CA ARG A 10 -4.37 6.12 -14.70
C ARG A 10 -4.80 7.30 -13.83
N ARG A 11 -6.10 7.44 -13.54
CA ARG A 11 -6.64 8.50 -12.68
C ARG A 11 -6.02 8.47 -11.28
N VAL A 12 -5.89 7.29 -10.65
CA VAL A 12 -5.25 7.16 -9.33
C VAL A 12 -3.76 7.49 -9.38
N VAL A 13 -3.06 7.03 -10.41
CA VAL A 13 -1.64 7.36 -10.60
C VAL A 13 -1.46 8.87 -10.75
N GLU A 14 -2.25 9.52 -11.61
CA GLU A 14 -2.22 10.97 -11.81
C GLU A 14 -2.54 11.74 -10.52
N ALA A 15 -3.51 11.26 -9.73
CA ALA A 15 -3.86 11.85 -8.44
C ALA A 15 -2.66 11.92 -7.48
N GLY A 16 -1.85 10.86 -7.44
CA GLY A 16 -0.61 10.79 -6.66
C GLY A 16 0.49 11.74 -7.13
N HIS A 17 0.40 12.31 -8.33
CA HIS A 17 1.34 13.29 -8.86
C HIS A 17 0.83 14.73 -8.76
N ASN A 18 -0.48 14.94 -8.78
CA ASN A 18 -1.11 16.26 -8.83
C ASN A 18 -1.64 16.75 -7.48
N GLY A 19 -1.45 15.98 -6.39
CA GLY A 19 -1.89 16.35 -5.05
C GLY A 19 -3.35 16.01 -4.73
N ASP A 20 -4.03 15.26 -5.59
CA ASP A 20 -5.44 14.87 -5.40
C ASP A 20 -5.56 13.67 -4.45
N GLN A 21 -5.45 13.95 -3.15
CA GLN A 21 -5.59 12.93 -2.11
C GLN A 21 -7.01 12.36 -2.02
N ALA A 22 -8.03 13.14 -2.41
CA ALA A 22 -9.43 12.73 -2.31
C ALA A 22 -9.71 11.57 -3.28
N THR A 23 -9.30 11.73 -4.54
CA THR A 23 -9.36 10.65 -5.53
C THR A 23 -8.55 9.44 -5.08
N ALA A 24 -7.33 9.62 -4.55
CA ALA A 24 -6.52 8.49 -4.11
C ALA A 24 -7.19 7.70 -2.96
N ARG A 25 -7.82 8.38 -1.98
CA ARG A 25 -8.54 7.72 -0.88
C ARG A 25 -9.83 7.03 -1.31
N GLU A 26 -10.56 7.60 -2.28
CA GLU A 26 -11.80 7.00 -2.82
C GLU A 26 -11.58 5.55 -3.25
N PHE A 27 -10.44 5.29 -3.90
CA PHE A 27 -10.13 3.97 -4.45
C PHE A 27 -9.49 2.99 -3.46
N LEU A 28 -9.27 3.37 -2.19
CA LEU A 28 -8.79 2.43 -1.16
C LEU A 28 -9.81 1.31 -0.85
N SER A 29 -11.10 1.53 -1.11
CA SER A 29 -12.17 0.56 -0.90
C SER A 29 -12.71 -0.06 -2.20
N ASP A 30 -12.03 0.14 -3.33
CA ASP A 30 -12.47 -0.39 -4.62
C ASP A 30 -12.32 -1.93 -4.68
N ASN A 31 -13.21 -2.60 -5.41
CA ASN A 31 -13.17 -4.06 -5.57
C ASN A 31 -11.93 -4.56 -6.32
N ASP A 32 -11.33 -3.74 -7.19
CA ASP A 32 -10.11 -4.04 -7.93
C ASP A 32 -8.88 -3.87 -7.02
N PRO A 33 -8.15 -4.96 -6.71
CA PRO A 33 -6.97 -4.87 -5.85
C PRO A 33 -5.86 -3.97 -6.43
N VAL A 34 -5.79 -3.83 -7.76
CA VAL A 34 -4.79 -2.95 -8.40
C VAL A 34 -5.06 -1.50 -8.04
N LEU A 35 -6.34 -1.08 -8.00
CA LEU A 35 -6.71 0.28 -7.59
C LEU A 35 -6.34 0.55 -6.14
N ARG A 36 -6.60 -0.40 -5.23
CA ARG A 36 -6.21 -0.28 -3.82
C ARG A 36 -4.69 -0.17 -3.67
N GLU A 37 -3.91 -0.97 -4.41
CA GLU A 37 -2.44 -0.89 -4.41
C GLU A 37 -1.92 0.47 -4.91
N LEU A 38 -2.48 0.95 -6.03
CA LEU A 38 -2.14 2.25 -6.62
C LEU A 38 -2.49 3.40 -5.67
N SER A 39 -3.63 3.31 -4.98
CA SER A 39 -4.06 4.29 -3.98
C SER A 39 -3.08 4.42 -2.82
N LEU A 40 -2.63 3.30 -2.25
CA LEU A 40 -1.59 3.32 -1.21
C LEU A 40 -0.32 4.01 -1.71
N SER A 41 0.11 3.69 -2.93
CA SER A 41 1.31 4.26 -3.55
C SER A 41 1.16 5.75 -3.86
N ALA A 42 -0.03 6.19 -4.27
CA ALA A 42 -0.35 7.59 -4.51
C ALA A 42 -0.33 8.40 -3.21
N LEU A 43 -0.99 7.92 -2.15
CA LEU A 43 -1.00 8.59 -0.84
C LEU A 43 0.38 8.64 -0.21
N ALA A 44 1.18 7.58 -0.35
CA ALA A 44 2.56 7.56 0.12
C ALA A 44 3.42 8.60 -0.60
N ARG A 45 3.28 8.72 -1.93
CA ARG A 45 3.98 9.73 -2.72
C ARG A 45 3.60 11.15 -2.32
N LEU A 46 2.34 11.37 -1.97
CA LEU A 46 1.84 12.64 -1.47
C LEU A 46 2.19 12.88 0.01
N SER A 47 2.91 11.96 0.67
CA SER A 47 3.23 12.01 2.10
C SER A 47 2.01 12.14 3.01
N THR A 48 0.87 11.57 2.57
CA THR A 48 -0.44 11.70 3.25
C THR A 48 -1.04 10.36 3.64
N LEU A 49 -0.38 9.25 3.29
CA LEU A 49 -0.72 7.91 3.75
C LEU A 49 -0.59 7.83 5.27
N THR A 50 -1.67 7.43 5.93
CA THR A 50 -1.72 7.30 7.39
C THR A 50 -1.35 5.89 7.84
N ASP A 51 -1.00 5.78 9.11
CA ASP A 51 -0.71 4.50 9.76
C ASP A 51 -1.98 3.62 9.85
N ASP A 52 -3.15 4.22 10.06
CA ASP A 52 -4.44 3.51 10.05
C ASP A 52 -4.77 2.92 8.67
N GLU A 53 -4.53 3.67 7.59
CA GLU A 53 -4.71 3.19 6.21
C GLU A 53 -3.78 2.00 5.91
N LEU A 54 -2.54 2.03 6.41
CA LEU A 54 -1.61 0.91 6.32
C LEU A 54 -2.08 -0.31 7.13
N LEU A 55 -2.55 -0.12 8.37
CA LEU A 55 -3.05 -1.20 9.22
C LEU A 55 -4.28 -1.88 8.61
N VAL A 56 -5.18 -1.12 7.98
CA VAL A 56 -6.30 -1.69 7.21
C VAL A 56 -5.77 -2.52 6.03
N ALA A 57 -4.80 -2.00 5.28
CA ALA A 57 -4.23 -2.69 4.14
C ALA A 57 -3.44 -3.97 4.51
N PHE A 58 -2.94 -4.09 5.75
CA PHE A 58 -2.33 -5.33 6.23
C PHE A 58 -3.33 -6.50 6.29
N GLY A 59 -4.62 -6.21 6.42
CA GLY A 59 -5.71 -7.19 6.42
C GLY A 59 -6.39 -7.38 5.07
N ASP A 60 -5.87 -6.79 3.98
CA ASP A 60 -6.51 -6.86 2.67
C ASP A 60 -6.62 -8.31 2.15
N HIS A 61 -7.71 -8.64 1.46
CA HIS A 61 -7.93 -9.97 0.88
C HIS A 61 -6.88 -10.31 -0.18
N ASP A 62 -6.44 -9.32 -0.95
CA ASP A 62 -5.45 -9.49 -2.00
C ASP A 62 -4.02 -9.32 -1.47
N HIS A 63 -3.17 -10.28 -1.81
CA HIS A 63 -1.80 -10.31 -1.31
C HIS A 63 -0.90 -9.24 -1.94
N GLY A 64 -1.24 -8.71 -3.11
CA GLY A 64 -0.54 -7.58 -3.73
C GLY A 64 -0.69 -6.31 -2.89
N VAL A 65 -1.90 -6.05 -2.40
CA VAL A 65 -2.19 -4.92 -1.50
C VAL A 65 -1.44 -5.08 -0.17
N ARG A 66 -1.51 -6.25 0.47
CA ARG A 66 -0.78 -6.53 1.73
C ARG A 66 0.73 -6.36 1.55
N ARG A 67 1.29 -6.90 0.46
CA ARG A 67 2.71 -6.76 0.11
C ARG A 67 3.10 -5.29 -0.08
N ARG A 68 2.28 -4.51 -0.80
CA ARG A 68 2.53 -3.08 -1.00
C ARG A 68 2.51 -2.31 0.31
N ALA A 69 1.55 -2.60 1.17
CA ALA A 69 1.47 -1.99 2.49
C ALA A 69 2.73 -2.30 3.32
N ALA A 70 3.22 -3.55 3.30
CA ALA A 70 4.47 -3.93 3.96
C ALA A 70 5.66 -3.06 3.52
N LEU A 71 5.83 -2.88 2.20
CA LEU A 71 6.91 -2.06 1.64
C LEU A 71 6.81 -0.60 2.07
N LEU A 72 5.59 -0.04 2.08
CA LEU A 72 5.36 1.36 2.45
C LEU A 72 5.52 1.59 3.96
N ALA A 73 5.30 0.56 4.77
CA ALA A 73 5.48 0.62 6.21
C ALA A 73 6.94 0.46 6.67
N ALA A 74 7.90 0.21 5.77
CA ALA A 74 9.33 0.07 6.09
C ALA A 74 9.98 1.30 6.74
N THR A 75 9.34 2.47 6.65
CA THR A 75 9.79 3.70 7.33
C THR A 75 8.94 4.04 8.57
N ARG A 76 7.98 3.18 8.94
CA ARG A 76 6.99 3.39 9.99
C ARG A 76 7.29 2.48 11.19
N ARG A 77 8.30 2.83 11.98
CA ARG A 77 8.85 2.00 13.08
C ARG A 77 7.83 1.55 14.12
N GLU A 78 6.79 2.34 14.35
CA GLU A 78 5.75 2.05 15.34
C GLU A 78 4.76 0.97 14.85
N LEU A 79 4.74 0.65 13.55
CA LEU A 79 3.85 -0.38 13.00
C LEU A 79 4.44 -1.78 13.20
N SER A 80 3.67 -2.65 13.84
CA SER A 80 4.04 -4.05 14.01
C SER A 80 3.85 -4.85 12.72
N MET A 81 4.93 -5.38 12.16
CA MET A 81 4.92 -6.27 10.98
C MET A 81 4.55 -7.72 11.31
N LEU A 82 4.29 -8.06 12.58
CA LEU A 82 4.13 -9.45 13.05
C LEU A 82 3.02 -10.22 12.32
N VAL A 83 1.94 -9.54 11.93
CA VAL A 83 0.85 -10.17 11.18
C VAL A 83 1.29 -10.56 9.77
N LEU A 84 2.09 -9.72 9.11
CA LEU A 84 2.57 -9.94 7.74
C LEU A 84 3.73 -10.94 7.67
N LEU A 85 4.53 -11.06 8.73
CA LEU A 85 5.55 -12.11 8.85
C LEU A 85 4.95 -13.52 8.96
N ARG A 86 3.64 -13.62 9.22
CA ARG A 86 2.88 -14.87 9.29
C ARG A 86 1.93 -15.04 8.11
N ASP A 87 2.07 -14.22 7.07
CA ASP A 87 1.21 -14.28 5.90
C ASP A 87 1.32 -15.63 5.18
N ALA A 88 0.21 -16.09 4.59
CA ALA A 88 0.20 -17.31 3.79
C ALA A 88 1.02 -17.18 2.50
N GLN A 89 1.17 -15.96 1.98
CA GLN A 89 1.87 -15.69 0.73
C GLN A 89 3.32 -15.28 1.02
N ALA A 90 4.26 -16.09 0.52
CA ALA A 90 5.70 -15.87 0.75
C ALA A 90 6.19 -14.48 0.33
N SER A 91 5.63 -13.91 -0.75
CA SER A 91 6.01 -12.56 -1.22
C SER A 91 5.60 -11.44 -0.27
N VAL A 92 4.59 -11.64 0.58
CA VAL A 92 4.22 -10.72 1.66
C VAL A 92 5.20 -10.87 2.82
N VAL A 93 5.51 -12.11 3.20
CA VAL A 93 6.50 -12.41 4.26
C VAL A 93 7.86 -11.82 3.92
N GLU A 94 8.33 -11.96 2.68
CA GLU A 94 9.58 -11.36 2.20
C GLU A 94 9.58 -9.84 2.33
N ALA A 95 8.50 -9.17 1.91
CA ALA A 95 8.39 -7.72 2.01
C ALA A 95 8.36 -7.24 3.47
N ALA A 96 7.66 -7.98 4.35
CA ALA A 96 7.63 -7.68 5.78
C ALA A 96 8.99 -7.88 6.45
N ALA A 97 9.70 -8.96 6.11
CA ALA A 97 11.04 -9.23 6.62
C ALA A 97 12.05 -8.15 6.16
N TRP A 98 11.97 -7.75 4.88
CA TRP A 98 12.76 -6.63 4.36
C TRP A 98 12.45 -5.32 5.12
N ALA A 99 11.17 -4.99 5.29
CA ALA A 99 10.75 -3.78 6.01
C ALA A 99 11.25 -3.75 7.46
N CYS A 100 11.25 -4.89 8.16
CA CYS A 100 11.88 -5.01 9.47
C CYS A 100 13.39 -4.73 9.44
N GLY A 101 14.09 -5.16 8.38
CA GLY A 101 15.51 -4.87 8.21
C GLY A 101 15.82 -3.39 7.97
N GLU A 102 14.94 -2.66 7.26
CA GLU A 102 15.08 -1.21 7.06
C GLU A 102 14.88 -0.39 8.35
N HIS A 103 14.30 -0.99 9.39
CA HIS A 103 14.25 -0.36 10.71
C HIS A 103 15.63 -0.36 11.40
N GLU A 104 16.61 -1.16 10.98
CA GLU A 104 17.93 -1.12 11.59
C GLU A 104 18.78 0.01 10.99
N VAL A 105 19.19 0.98 11.81
CA VAL A 105 20.28 1.88 11.45
C VAL A 105 21.55 1.25 12.01
N VAL A 106 22.39 0.70 11.14
CA VAL A 106 23.73 0.26 11.53
C VAL A 106 24.57 1.51 11.75
N SER A 107 24.80 1.86 13.02
CA SER A 107 25.71 2.91 13.47
C SER A 107 27.15 2.42 13.54
#